data_AF-A0A841D4E3-F1
#
_entry.id   AF-A0A841D4E3-F1
#
_cell.length_a   1.000
_cell.length_b   1.000
_cell.length_c   1.000
_cell.angle_alpha   90.00
_cell.angle_beta   90.00
_cell.angle_gamma   90.00
#
_symmetry.space_group_name_H-M   'P 1'
#
loop_
_entity.id
_entity.type
_entity.pdbx_description
1 polymer ?
#
loop_
_entity_poly.entity_id
_entity_poly.type
_entity_poly.pdbx_seq_one_letter_code
_entity_poly.pdbx_strand_id
1 'polypeptide(L)'
;MNLGISRRTGFRALATGALLVVSAVATTAAPAQAQALTNVTAIGGKLSVNAGDVGDNITINVENGALVVRNFNDTIIAGSFTCTNVDARTVRCNSAGITNILVNAQGGADTVTNNTALQSRVFLGPGGDVFAGGSARDFVNGDGGSDLLDGNGGDDILIGDAGISDRAVGDAGTDLCTAETESLCEGDA
;
A
#
# COMPACT_ATOMS: atom_id res chain seq x y z
N MET A 1 -0.89 84.64 47.43
CA MET A 1 0.51 84.70 46.94
C MET A 1 1.44 84.29 48.07
N ASN A 2 1.91 83.04 48.10
CA ASN A 2 3.31 82.68 48.41
C ASN A 2 3.50 81.15 48.26
N LEU A 3 4.66 80.74 47.75
CA LEU A 3 5.07 79.37 47.42
C LEU A 3 5.24 78.47 48.65
N GLY A 4 5.08 77.14 48.48
CA GLY A 4 5.47 76.15 49.49
C GLY A 4 5.46 74.70 48.98
N ILE A 5 6.66 74.14 48.84
CA ILE A 5 7.03 72.78 48.38
C ILE A 5 6.57 71.70 49.37
N SER A 6 6.17 70.51 48.89
CA SER A 6 6.43 69.25 49.64
C SER A 6 6.38 68.00 48.75
N ARG A 7 7.53 67.33 48.61
CA ARG A 7 7.70 65.97 48.06
C ARG A 7 7.31 64.94 49.11
N ARG A 8 6.61 63.85 48.73
CA ARG A 8 6.74 62.50 49.34
C ARG A 8 6.43 61.44 48.28
N THR A 9 7.44 60.85 47.64
CA THR A 9 8.08 59.55 47.96
C THR A 9 7.08 58.41 48.16
N GLY A 10 7.11 57.49 47.20
CA GLY A 10 6.18 56.37 47.08
C GLY A 10 6.40 55.27 48.12
N PHE A 11 5.29 54.59 48.41
CA PHE A 11 5.25 53.30 49.07
C PHE A 11 4.78 52.27 48.03
N ARG A 12 5.67 51.35 47.65
CA ARG A 12 5.34 50.14 46.90
C ARG A 12 4.68 49.17 47.87
N ALA A 13 3.37 48.95 47.74
CA ALA A 13 2.67 47.87 48.40
C ALA A 13 2.98 46.55 47.64
N LEU A 14 3.52 45.56 48.34
CA LEU A 14 3.62 44.18 47.87
C LEU A 14 2.22 43.60 47.76
N ALA A 15 1.81 43.20 46.55
CA ALA A 15 0.67 42.32 46.35
C ALA A 15 1.23 40.90 46.13
N THR A 16 0.98 40.02 47.08
CA THR A 16 1.17 38.58 46.99
C THR A 16 0.26 38.01 45.89
N GLY A 17 0.81 37.80 44.70
CA GLY A 17 0.16 37.08 43.62
C GLY A 17 0.27 35.57 43.84
N ALA A 18 -0.87 34.89 43.98
CA ALA A 18 -0.94 33.44 44.05
C ALA A 18 -0.42 32.81 42.74
N LEU A 19 0.61 31.96 42.84
CA LEU A 19 1.04 31.11 41.72
C LEU A 19 -0.03 30.05 41.45
N LEU A 20 -0.79 30.22 40.37
CA LEU A 20 -1.52 29.11 39.73
C LEU A 20 -0.49 28.26 39.00
N VAL A 21 -0.14 27.10 39.56
CA VAL A 21 0.65 26.09 38.87
C VAL A 21 -0.30 25.41 37.88
N VAL A 22 -0.30 25.87 36.63
CA VAL A 22 -0.95 25.14 35.53
C VAL A 22 -0.04 23.96 35.20
N SER A 23 -0.40 22.76 35.68
CA SER A 23 0.22 21.53 35.24
C SER A 23 -0.06 21.34 33.75
N ALA A 24 0.96 21.55 32.92
CA ALA A 24 0.90 21.20 31.51
C ALA A 24 0.81 19.67 31.41
N VAL A 25 -0.38 19.15 31.15
CA VAL A 25 -0.56 17.74 30.75
C VAL A 25 0.03 17.61 29.36
N ALA A 26 1.25 17.07 29.27
CA ALA A 26 1.83 16.67 28.00
C ALA A 26 1.03 15.48 27.47
N THR A 27 0.10 15.73 26.54
CA THR A 27 -0.54 14.68 25.76
C THR A 27 0.52 14.12 24.82
N THR A 28 1.14 13.01 25.19
CA THR A 28 1.94 12.23 24.24
C THR A 28 0.97 11.70 23.19
N ALA A 29 0.88 12.38 22.04
CA ALA A 29 0.34 11.76 20.85
C ALA A 29 1.25 10.57 20.56
N ALA A 30 0.77 9.36 20.84
CA ALA A 30 1.40 8.16 20.29
C ALA A 30 1.42 8.33 18.77
N PRO A 31 2.50 7.93 18.07
CA PRO A 31 2.48 7.92 16.61
C PRO A 31 1.26 7.10 16.20
N ALA A 32 0.44 7.66 15.31
CA ALA A 32 -0.62 6.90 14.67
C ALA A 32 0.07 5.72 13.99
N GLN A 33 -0.07 4.51 14.56
CA GLN A 33 0.31 3.31 13.85
C GLN A 33 -0.51 3.35 12.57
N ALA A 34 0.17 3.52 11.42
CA ALA A 34 -0.47 3.42 10.12
C ALA A 34 -1.20 2.08 10.14
N GLN A 35 -2.53 2.11 10.11
CA GLN A 35 -3.29 0.88 10.09
C GLN A 35 -2.91 0.17 8.80
N ALA A 36 -2.39 -1.04 8.95
CA ALA A 36 -2.06 -1.94 7.86
C ALA A 36 -3.38 -2.35 7.20
N LEU A 37 -3.72 -1.62 6.15
CA LEU A 37 -5.07 -1.55 5.63
C LEU A 37 -4.99 -1.43 4.12
N THR A 38 -5.55 -2.42 3.44
CA THR A 38 -5.58 -2.46 1.99
C THR A 38 -6.77 -1.69 1.45
N ASN A 39 -6.52 -0.70 0.59
CA ASN A 39 -7.57 0.08 -0.06
C ASN A 39 -7.78 -0.39 -1.51
N VAL A 40 -9.02 -0.76 -1.84
CA VAL A 40 -9.42 -1.22 -3.17
C VAL A 40 -10.35 -0.22 -3.84
N THR A 41 -10.00 0.20 -5.06
CA THR A 41 -10.83 1.09 -5.89
C THR A 41 -11.02 0.51 -7.29
N ALA A 42 -12.17 0.75 -7.91
CA ALA A 42 -12.44 0.34 -9.30
C ALA A 42 -13.01 1.54 -10.09
N ILE A 43 -12.14 2.35 -10.69
CA ILE A 43 -12.49 3.62 -11.33
C ILE A 43 -11.78 3.73 -12.67
N GLY A 44 -12.47 4.26 -13.69
CA GLY A 44 -11.83 4.61 -14.97
C GLY A 44 -11.28 3.42 -15.75
N GLY A 45 -11.90 2.24 -15.61
CA GLY A 45 -11.47 1.01 -16.27
C GLY A 45 -10.30 0.28 -15.60
N LYS A 46 -9.94 0.69 -14.38
CA LYS A 46 -8.85 0.10 -13.60
C LYS A 46 -9.32 -0.37 -12.23
N LEU A 47 -8.95 -1.59 -11.85
CA LEU A 47 -8.96 -2.04 -10.45
C LEU A 47 -7.62 -1.65 -9.83
N SER A 48 -7.62 -0.91 -8.72
CA SER A 48 -6.41 -0.57 -7.96
C SER A 48 -6.49 -1.14 -6.55
N VAL A 49 -5.47 -1.88 -6.16
CA VAL A 49 -5.25 -2.42 -4.81
C VAL A 49 -4.00 -1.76 -4.26
N ASN A 50 -4.13 -1.02 -3.16
CA ASN A 50 -3.00 -0.38 -2.48
C ASN A 50 -2.94 -0.95 -1.07
N ALA A 51 -1.90 -1.72 -0.79
CA ALA A 51 -1.75 -2.46 0.44
C ALA A 51 -0.98 -1.66 1.51
N GLY A 52 -0.85 -2.24 2.70
CA GLY A 52 -0.16 -1.63 3.83
C GLY A 52 1.34 -1.86 3.76
N ASP A 53 2.14 -1.16 4.57
CA ASP A 53 3.59 -1.42 4.67
C ASP A 53 3.89 -2.61 5.62
N VAL A 54 3.25 -3.75 5.34
CA VAL A 54 3.41 -5.05 6.03
C VAL A 54 3.21 -6.20 5.04
N GLY A 55 3.63 -7.41 5.42
CA GLY A 55 3.44 -8.58 4.56
C GLY A 55 1.97 -8.96 4.36
N ASP A 56 1.53 -8.94 3.10
CA ASP A 56 0.17 -9.13 2.65
C ASP A 56 -0.04 -10.44 1.88
N ASN A 57 -1.29 -10.90 1.84
CA ASN A 57 -1.66 -12.07 1.02
C ASN A 57 -2.91 -11.74 0.23
N ILE A 58 -2.69 -11.24 -0.99
CA ILE A 58 -3.67 -10.65 -1.87
C ILE A 58 -4.04 -11.64 -2.98
N THR A 59 -5.34 -11.89 -3.14
CA THR A 59 -5.86 -12.63 -4.31
C THR A 59 -6.91 -11.80 -5.03
N ILE A 60 -6.88 -11.83 -6.36
CA ILE A 60 -7.86 -11.18 -7.23
C ILE A 60 -8.54 -12.26 -8.06
N ASN A 61 -9.85 -12.42 -7.90
CA ASN A 61 -10.62 -13.48 -8.55
C ASN A 61 -11.83 -12.90 -9.31
N VAL A 62 -12.32 -13.62 -10.31
CA VAL A 62 -13.64 -13.34 -10.90
C VAL A 62 -14.67 -14.30 -10.28
N GLU A 63 -15.66 -13.77 -9.55
CA GLU A 63 -16.72 -14.58 -8.94
C GLU A 63 -18.09 -13.99 -9.26
N ASN A 64 -18.97 -14.79 -9.87
CA ASN A 64 -20.31 -14.36 -10.27
C ASN A 64 -20.28 -13.05 -11.10
N GLY A 65 -19.28 -12.90 -11.96
CA GLY A 65 -19.08 -11.72 -12.81
C GLY A 65 -18.54 -10.47 -12.10
N ALA A 66 -18.20 -10.53 -10.81
CA ALA A 66 -17.55 -9.44 -10.09
C ALA A 66 -16.06 -9.72 -9.87
N LEU A 67 -15.25 -8.66 -9.77
CA LEU A 67 -13.87 -8.77 -9.30
C LEU A 67 -13.89 -8.86 -7.77
N VAL A 68 -13.21 -9.85 -7.21
CA VAL A 68 -13.17 -10.11 -5.77
C VAL A 68 -11.73 -10.08 -5.31
N VAL A 69 -11.41 -9.06 -4.52
CA VAL A 69 -10.11 -8.88 -3.91
C VAL A 69 -10.19 -9.38 -2.48
N ARG A 70 -9.26 -10.25 -2.10
CA ARG A 70 -9.09 -10.67 -0.70
C ARG A 70 -7.71 -10.28 -0.23
N ASN A 71 -7.62 -9.89 1.04
CA ASN A 71 -6.36 -9.86 1.77
C ASN A 71 -6.51 -10.73 3.03
N PHE A 72 -5.69 -11.78 3.15
CA PHE A 72 -5.77 -12.70 4.28
C PHE A 72 -5.03 -12.22 5.54
N ASN A 73 -4.05 -11.35 5.37
CA ASN A 73 -3.22 -10.86 6.48
C ASN A 73 -3.81 -9.59 7.11
N ASP A 74 -4.42 -8.73 6.30
CA ASP A 74 -4.85 -7.39 6.73
C ASP A 74 -6.35 -7.10 6.55
N THR A 75 -6.77 -5.97 7.12
CA THR A 75 -8.11 -5.43 6.87
C THR A 75 -8.16 -4.78 5.48
N ILE A 76 -9.20 -5.07 4.71
CA ILE A 76 -9.41 -4.48 3.38
C ILE A 76 -10.64 -3.57 3.38
N ILE A 77 -10.58 -2.48 2.62
CA ILE A 77 -11.70 -1.55 2.44
C ILE A 77 -11.98 -1.26 0.97
N ALA A 78 -13.27 -1.09 0.68
CA ALA A 78 -13.76 -0.53 -0.57
C ALA A 78 -13.62 1.00 -0.56
N GLY A 79 -12.64 1.53 -1.30
CA GLY A 79 -12.38 2.96 -1.45
C GLY A 79 -13.12 3.64 -2.60
N SER A 80 -14.05 2.95 -3.26
CA SER A 80 -14.83 3.51 -4.38
C SER A 80 -16.27 2.97 -4.39
N PHE A 81 -17.20 3.75 -4.93
CA PHE A 81 -18.64 3.39 -4.98
C PHE A 81 -18.96 2.14 -5.82
N THR A 82 -18.05 1.75 -6.71
CA THR A 82 -18.15 0.53 -7.53
C THR A 82 -17.71 -0.73 -6.79
N CYS A 83 -17.18 -0.57 -5.57
CA CYS A 83 -16.72 -1.64 -4.70
C CYS A 83 -17.55 -1.68 -3.40
N THR A 84 -17.64 -2.85 -2.80
CA THR A 84 -18.38 -3.08 -1.55
C THR A 84 -17.61 -4.07 -0.68
N ASN A 85 -17.48 -3.76 0.61
CA ASN A 85 -16.94 -4.68 1.60
C ASN A 85 -17.92 -5.83 1.82
N VAL A 86 -17.46 -7.06 1.65
CA VAL A 86 -18.23 -8.26 2.01
C VAL A 86 -17.99 -8.61 3.48
N ASP A 87 -16.74 -8.58 3.88
CA ASP A 87 -16.25 -8.77 5.24
C ASP A 87 -14.93 -8.02 5.42
N ALA A 88 -14.27 -8.19 6.57
CA ALA A 88 -13.03 -7.49 6.90
C ALA A 88 -11.83 -7.84 5.99
N ARG A 89 -11.93 -8.91 5.20
CA ARG A 89 -10.87 -9.47 4.35
C ARG A 89 -11.25 -9.59 2.88
N THR A 90 -12.44 -9.16 2.49
CA THR A 90 -12.97 -9.33 1.14
C THR A 90 -13.68 -8.06 0.64
N VAL A 91 -13.24 -7.55 -0.51
CA VAL A 91 -13.91 -6.52 -1.30
C VAL A 91 -14.42 -7.09 -2.62
N ARG A 92 -15.65 -6.77 -2.99
CA ARG A 92 -16.23 -7.07 -4.31
C ARG A 92 -16.43 -5.79 -5.10
N CYS A 93 -15.91 -5.74 -6.31
CA CYS A 93 -16.04 -4.62 -7.24
C CYS A 93 -16.79 -5.04 -8.51
N ASN A 94 -17.56 -4.11 -9.07
CA ASN A 94 -18.13 -4.27 -10.41
C ASN A 94 -16.98 -4.41 -11.43
N SER A 95 -17.05 -5.47 -12.25
CA SER A 95 -16.05 -5.74 -13.30
C SER A 95 -16.31 -4.97 -14.60
N ALA A 96 -17.52 -4.41 -14.77
CA ALA A 96 -17.92 -3.80 -16.02
C ALA A 96 -17.00 -2.63 -16.41
N GLY A 97 -16.36 -2.76 -17.57
CA GLY A 97 -15.44 -1.77 -18.12
C GLY A 97 -14.03 -1.79 -17.52
N ILE A 98 -13.74 -2.68 -16.55
CA ILE A 98 -12.39 -2.85 -16.02
C ILE A 98 -11.57 -3.69 -16.99
N THR A 99 -10.41 -3.17 -17.41
CA THR A 99 -9.52 -3.81 -18.39
C THR A 99 -8.11 -4.03 -17.85
N ASN A 100 -7.75 -3.39 -16.74
CA ASN A 100 -6.43 -3.56 -16.12
C ASN A 100 -6.51 -3.51 -14.59
N ILE A 101 -5.51 -4.15 -13.99
CA ILE A 101 -5.28 -4.23 -12.56
C ILE A 101 -3.99 -3.47 -12.23
N LEU A 102 -4.00 -2.73 -11.13
CA LEU A 102 -2.81 -2.15 -10.52
C LEU A 102 -2.74 -2.61 -9.07
N VAL A 103 -1.65 -3.26 -8.67
CA VAL A 103 -1.35 -3.61 -7.28
C VAL A 103 -0.08 -2.90 -6.85
N ASN A 104 -0.14 -2.21 -5.71
CA ASN A 104 1.03 -1.72 -4.98
C ASN A 104 1.00 -2.42 -3.61
N ALA A 105 1.90 -3.38 -3.38
CA ALA A 105 1.94 -4.17 -2.16
C ALA A 105 2.74 -3.48 -1.03
N GLN A 106 3.69 -2.60 -1.39
CA GLN A 106 4.48 -1.76 -0.47
C GLN A 106 5.58 -2.60 0.21
N GLY A 107 5.91 -2.38 1.48
CA GLY A 107 6.95 -3.17 2.14
C GLY A 107 6.36 -4.36 2.90
N GLY A 108 7.17 -5.39 3.10
CA GLY A 108 6.72 -6.63 3.74
C GLY A 108 6.97 -7.81 2.82
N ALA A 109 6.86 -9.03 3.36
CA ALA A 109 6.88 -10.23 2.51
C ALA A 109 5.47 -10.49 1.99
N ASP A 110 5.24 -10.16 0.73
CA ASP A 110 3.93 -10.13 0.10
C ASP A 110 3.68 -11.36 -0.77
N THR A 111 2.42 -11.75 -0.87
CA THR A 111 1.94 -12.73 -1.85
C THR A 111 0.81 -12.12 -2.65
N VAL A 112 0.98 -12.00 -3.97
CA VAL A 112 -0.04 -11.44 -4.87
C VAL A 112 -0.38 -12.47 -5.95
N THR A 113 -1.66 -12.81 -6.06
CA THR A 113 -2.16 -13.75 -7.09
C THR A 113 -3.27 -13.13 -7.93
N ASN A 114 -3.06 -13.06 -9.24
CA ASN A 114 -4.05 -12.61 -10.23
C ASN A 114 -4.75 -13.81 -10.89
N ASN A 115 -5.89 -14.27 -10.37
CA ASN A 115 -6.66 -15.35 -10.99
C ASN A 115 -7.65 -14.82 -12.06
N THR A 116 -7.24 -13.85 -12.87
CA THR A 116 -8.11 -13.21 -13.87
C THR A 116 -7.46 -13.23 -15.26
N ALA A 117 -8.26 -12.91 -16.27
CA ALA A 117 -7.79 -12.69 -17.65
C ALA A 117 -7.55 -11.20 -17.94
N LEU A 118 -7.33 -10.39 -16.90
CA LEU A 118 -7.04 -8.96 -17.03
C LEU A 118 -5.54 -8.74 -16.93
N GLN A 119 -5.05 -7.80 -17.75
CA GLN A 119 -3.66 -7.35 -17.66
C GLN A 119 -3.41 -6.71 -16.30
N SER A 120 -2.29 -7.04 -15.67
CA SER A 120 -1.91 -6.44 -14.40
C SER A 120 -0.59 -5.68 -14.47
N ARG A 121 -0.48 -4.67 -13.61
CA ARG A 121 0.78 -4.02 -13.24
C ARG A 121 0.92 -4.17 -11.74
N VAL A 122 1.96 -4.85 -11.29
CA VAL A 122 2.19 -5.17 -9.89
C VAL A 122 3.55 -4.62 -9.48
N PHE A 123 3.55 -3.89 -8.37
CA PHE A 123 4.76 -3.47 -7.67
C PHE A 123 4.71 -4.15 -6.31
N LEU A 124 5.63 -5.08 -6.09
CA LEU A 124 5.69 -5.85 -4.83
C LEU A 124 6.29 -4.93 -3.77
N GLY A 125 7.52 -4.46 -3.96
CA GLY A 125 8.17 -3.48 -3.09
C GLY A 125 9.28 -4.15 -2.26
N PRO A 126 9.77 -3.57 -1.17
CA PRO A 126 10.83 -4.21 -0.41
C PRO A 126 10.29 -5.40 0.40
N GLY A 127 10.82 -6.60 0.14
CA GLY A 127 10.27 -7.84 0.68
C GLY A 127 10.88 -9.08 0.04
N GLY A 128 10.63 -10.24 0.62
CA GLY A 128 10.82 -11.49 -0.13
C GLY A 128 9.46 -11.91 -0.63
N ASP A 129 9.15 -11.57 -1.87
CA ASP A 129 7.77 -11.53 -2.37
C ASP A 129 7.46 -12.70 -3.31
N VAL A 130 6.17 -12.97 -3.46
CA VAL A 130 5.65 -14.00 -4.35
C VAL A 130 4.56 -13.41 -5.23
N PHE A 131 4.75 -13.50 -6.54
CA PHE A 131 3.77 -13.12 -7.54
C PHE A 131 3.40 -14.31 -8.41
N ALA A 132 2.10 -14.45 -8.66
CA ALA A 132 1.54 -15.33 -9.68
C ALA A 132 0.56 -14.55 -10.55
N GLY A 133 0.90 -14.45 -11.84
CA GLY A 133 0.17 -13.74 -12.88
C GLY A 133 -1.14 -14.39 -13.30
N GLY A 134 -1.87 -13.69 -14.16
CA GLY A 134 -3.09 -14.15 -14.79
C GLY A 134 -2.83 -14.87 -16.10
N SER A 135 -3.86 -14.90 -16.96
CA SER A 135 -3.75 -15.47 -18.31
C SER A 135 -3.60 -14.40 -19.40
N ALA A 136 -3.35 -13.15 -19.01
CA ALA A 136 -3.14 -12.02 -19.87
C ALA A 136 -1.85 -11.31 -19.45
N ARG A 137 -1.26 -10.55 -20.38
CA ARG A 137 -0.02 -9.80 -20.14
C ARG A 137 0.01 -9.11 -18.77
N ASP A 138 1.05 -9.44 -18.03
CA ASP A 138 1.38 -8.88 -16.74
C ASP A 138 2.72 -8.13 -16.78
N PHE A 139 2.80 -7.08 -15.99
CA PHE A 139 4.05 -6.42 -15.65
C PHE A 139 4.22 -6.55 -14.14
N VAL A 140 5.35 -7.09 -13.69
CA VAL A 140 5.69 -7.15 -12.27
C VAL A 140 7.08 -6.56 -12.04
N ASN A 141 7.21 -5.79 -10.97
CA ASN A 141 8.49 -5.39 -10.39
C ASN A 141 8.58 -5.90 -8.95
N GLY A 142 9.59 -6.72 -8.69
CA GLY A 142 9.98 -7.22 -7.36
C GLY A 142 10.51 -6.11 -6.46
N ASP A 143 11.16 -5.09 -7.03
CA ASP A 143 11.82 -3.99 -6.29
C ASP A 143 12.99 -4.49 -5.43
N GLY A 144 12.77 -4.93 -4.19
CA GLY A 144 13.87 -5.18 -3.28
C GLY A 144 13.73 -6.46 -2.47
N GLY A 145 14.53 -7.48 -2.72
CA GLY A 145 14.71 -8.60 -1.82
C GLY A 145 15.04 -9.91 -2.52
N SER A 146 14.18 -10.91 -2.41
CA SER A 146 14.42 -12.20 -3.04
C SER A 146 13.08 -12.80 -3.42
N ASP A 147 12.74 -12.60 -4.68
CA ASP A 147 11.37 -12.71 -5.14
C ASP A 147 11.14 -13.95 -5.99
N LEU A 148 9.90 -14.41 -6.00
CA LEU A 148 9.41 -15.42 -6.91
C LEU A 148 8.33 -14.82 -7.80
N LEU A 149 8.66 -14.66 -9.07
CA LEU A 149 7.80 -14.05 -10.08
C LEU A 149 7.39 -15.14 -11.09
N ASP A 150 6.10 -15.46 -11.13
CA ASP A 150 5.50 -16.39 -12.07
C ASP A 150 4.49 -15.64 -12.95
N GLY A 151 4.74 -15.58 -14.26
CA GLY A 151 3.88 -14.91 -15.24
C GLY A 151 2.59 -15.68 -15.56
N ASN A 152 2.60 -17.01 -15.36
CA ASN A 152 1.57 -17.95 -15.83
C ASN A 152 1.33 -17.92 -17.34
N GLY A 153 0.61 -16.93 -17.86
CA GLY A 153 0.37 -16.88 -19.29
C GLY A 153 0.01 -15.50 -19.81
N GLY A 154 0.31 -15.27 -21.08
CA GLY A 154 0.35 -13.92 -21.63
C GLY A 154 1.79 -13.58 -22.00
N ASP A 155 2.00 -12.43 -22.66
CA ASP A 155 3.36 -11.94 -22.91
C ASP A 155 3.74 -11.02 -21.75
N ASP A 156 4.57 -11.49 -20.84
CA ASP A 156 4.83 -10.87 -19.56
C ASP A 156 6.15 -10.11 -19.51
N ILE A 157 6.25 -9.18 -18.55
CA ILE A 157 7.49 -8.50 -18.18
C ILE A 157 7.71 -8.72 -16.69
N LEU A 158 8.73 -9.52 -16.35
CA LEU A 158 9.04 -9.93 -14.99
C LEU A 158 10.41 -9.36 -14.56
N ILE A 159 10.42 -8.43 -13.62
CA ILE A 159 11.64 -7.76 -13.16
C ILE A 159 11.82 -8.05 -11.67
N GLY A 160 12.91 -8.73 -11.28
CA GLY A 160 13.30 -8.92 -9.87
C GLY A 160 13.86 -7.64 -9.23
N ASP A 161 14.63 -6.87 -10.02
CA ASP A 161 15.34 -5.66 -9.60
C ASP A 161 16.42 -5.92 -8.54
N ALA A 162 16.33 -5.34 -7.34
CA ALA A 162 17.39 -5.42 -6.34
C ALA A 162 17.23 -6.67 -5.47
N GLY A 163 17.97 -7.72 -5.79
CA GLY A 163 18.02 -8.91 -4.96
C GLY A 163 19.36 -9.63 -5.01
N ILE A 164 19.40 -10.81 -4.42
CA ILE A 164 20.52 -11.74 -4.64
C ILE A 164 20.05 -13.10 -5.19
N SER A 165 18.74 -13.32 -5.27
CA SER A 165 18.18 -14.63 -5.60
C SER A 165 16.74 -14.56 -6.13
N ASP A 166 16.44 -13.55 -6.94
CA ASP A 166 15.16 -13.45 -7.63
C ASP A 166 15.04 -14.56 -8.67
N ARG A 167 13.82 -15.11 -8.76
CA ARG A 167 13.47 -16.12 -9.74
C ARG A 167 12.27 -15.66 -10.56
N ALA A 168 12.46 -15.55 -11.87
CA ALA A 168 11.40 -15.27 -12.83
C ALA A 168 11.08 -16.50 -13.68
N VAL A 169 9.79 -16.81 -13.83
CA VAL A 169 9.25 -17.86 -14.69
C VAL A 169 8.18 -17.24 -15.58
N GLY A 170 8.42 -17.10 -16.89
CA GLY A 170 7.45 -16.50 -17.81
C GLY A 170 6.28 -17.43 -18.18
N ASP A 171 6.53 -18.74 -18.18
CA ASP A 171 5.57 -19.77 -18.57
C ASP A 171 5.03 -19.61 -20.01
N ALA A 172 3.75 -19.33 -20.21
CA ALA A 172 3.11 -19.44 -21.52
C ALA A 172 2.99 -18.09 -22.22
N GLY A 173 3.95 -17.77 -23.09
CA GLY A 173 3.88 -16.55 -23.88
C GLY A 173 5.17 -16.23 -24.60
N THR A 174 5.39 -14.95 -24.86
CA THR A 174 6.73 -14.42 -25.15
C THR A 174 7.09 -13.42 -24.07
N ASP A 175 7.93 -13.88 -23.14
CA ASP A 175 8.14 -13.21 -21.87
C ASP A 175 9.52 -12.56 -21.80
N LEU A 176 9.59 -11.35 -21.27
CA LEU A 176 10.83 -10.64 -20.99
C LEU A 176 11.11 -10.70 -19.49
N CYS A 177 12.26 -11.25 -19.12
CA CYS A 177 12.65 -11.40 -17.73
C CYS A 177 13.92 -10.60 -17.42
N THR A 178 14.05 -10.17 -16.17
CA THR A 178 15.29 -9.63 -15.61
C THR A 178 15.38 -10.03 -14.16
N ALA A 179 16.04 -11.16 -13.88
CA ALA A 179 16.23 -11.73 -12.54
C ALA A 179 17.54 -12.55 -12.46
N GLU A 180 17.98 -12.93 -11.26
CA GLU A 180 19.19 -13.79 -11.13
C GLU A 180 18.99 -15.19 -11.69
N THR A 181 17.76 -15.71 -11.64
CA THR A 181 17.39 -17.00 -12.24
C THR A 181 16.14 -16.86 -13.09
N GLU A 182 16.24 -17.20 -14.36
CA GLU A 182 15.17 -17.07 -15.35
C GLU A 182 14.85 -18.43 -15.97
N SER A 183 13.58 -18.67 -16.24
CA SER A 183 13.12 -19.85 -16.99
C SER A 183 11.88 -19.52 -17.80
N LEU A 184 11.77 -20.07 -19.01
CA LEU A 184 10.63 -19.79 -19.91
C LEU A 184 10.46 -18.28 -20.14
N CYS A 185 11.57 -17.62 -20.54
CA CYS A 185 11.64 -16.18 -20.83
C CYS A 185 12.10 -15.98 -22.28
N GLU A 186 11.21 -16.32 -23.22
CA GLU A 186 11.52 -16.43 -24.65
C GLU A 186 11.85 -15.08 -25.31
N GLY A 187 11.50 -13.96 -24.67
CA GLY A 187 11.71 -12.59 -25.13
C GLY A 187 13.10 -12.02 -24.88
N ASP A 188 13.97 -12.73 -24.15
CA ASP A 188 15.35 -12.29 -23.83
C ASP A 188 16.36 -12.53 -24.98
N ALA A 189 15.89 -13.07 -26.11
CA ALA A 189 16.69 -13.55 -27.23
C ALA A 189 17.23 -12.48 -28.20
#